data_AF-A0A2E3S0T8-F1
#
_entry.id   AF-A0A2E3S0T8-F1
#
_cell.length_a   1.000
_cell.length_b   1.000
_cell.length_c   1.000
_cell.angle_alpha   90.00
_cell.angle_beta   90.00
_cell.angle_gamma   90.00
#
_symmetry.space_group_name_H-M   'P 1'
#
loop_
_entity.id
_entity.type
_entity.pdbx_description
1 polymer ?
#
loop_
_entity_poly.entity_id
_entity_poly.type
_entity_poly.pdbx_seq_one_letter_code
_entity_poly.pdbx_strand_id
1 'polypeptide(L)'
;MPVSGSTNVHPLIKKSAQSDVPYQKLILELPPQIIHFRQNTKVSLIRHHNSLLVIHGIIFYSDYMAEQAFPKGPLSGLRVLDLSRVLTGPFCTMVLADLGAEVIKLEEPGSGDQTRTVPPFVNGESHYFMAINRNKKSIVVDLKSDEGREIALSLIGESDILIENFRPGVMDRLGLAYEKIQTEKPELIICSITGFGQEGPMAHAPSFDLVTQALSGIMSINGEKDGPPTKMGIPMGDVGGGLWAAIAVLAALQHRNATGKGLHVDLSLLDGLVALLGYLAEIFLVTGKSPGRVGSGHHSIVPYGRYPVKDGHIVLALHVGPFWRKFCHAVERLDLLNDPRFKTTANRQKNRVALESIVLEILSKKTSDEWCDLFSAADIPSGPVLDIGEALSQASITHRGLVKAINNPKAGSIDVVGSPIQFRGAFEDEPYASSATLGQHTNTVLSELLGYDEEKLVRLKNDGIIQ
;
A
#
# COMPACT_ATOMS: atom_id res chain seq x y z
N MET A 1 -52.24 11.12 -14.00
CA MET A 1 -52.49 11.61 -15.38
C MET A 1 -51.16 12.15 -15.92
N PRO A 2 -50.77 11.80 -17.16
CA PRO A 2 -49.36 11.74 -17.52
C PRO A 2 -48.77 13.11 -17.88
N VAL A 3 -47.54 13.33 -17.43
CA VAL A 3 -46.67 14.44 -17.81
C VAL A 3 -45.96 14.06 -19.11
N SER A 4 -46.12 14.90 -20.12
CA SER A 4 -45.43 14.85 -21.41
C SER A 4 -43.97 15.28 -21.28
N GLY A 5 -43.03 14.43 -21.70
CA GLY A 5 -41.63 14.80 -21.92
C GLY A 5 -41.17 14.26 -23.27
N SER A 6 -41.12 15.13 -24.27
CA SER A 6 -40.59 14.83 -25.60
C SER A 6 -39.07 14.83 -25.57
N THR A 7 -38.43 13.67 -25.77
CA THR A 7 -37.00 13.58 -26.04
C THR A 7 -36.72 13.74 -27.53
N ASN A 8 -35.80 14.65 -27.86
CA ASN A 8 -35.38 14.94 -29.23
C ASN A 8 -34.64 13.75 -29.83
N VAL A 9 -35.28 13.08 -30.79
CA VAL A 9 -34.67 12.05 -31.62
C VAL A 9 -33.93 12.72 -32.78
N HIS A 10 -32.66 12.33 -33.00
CA HIS A 10 -31.81 12.86 -34.06
C HIS A 10 -32.50 12.76 -35.44
N PRO A 11 -32.48 13.81 -36.29
CA PRO A 11 -33.29 13.88 -37.52
C PRO A 11 -33.07 12.74 -38.54
N LEU A 12 -31.89 12.09 -38.51
CA LEU A 12 -31.57 10.96 -39.38
C LEU A 12 -32.31 9.66 -38.99
N ILE A 13 -32.62 9.48 -37.70
CA ILE A 13 -33.33 8.29 -37.21
C ILE A 13 -34.80 8.34 -37.61
N LYS A 14 -35.44 9.52 -37.61
CA LYS A 14 -36.81 9.69 -38.10
C LYS A 14 -36.97 9.41 -39.61
N LYS A 15 -35.92 9.60 -40.42
CA LYS A 15 -35.99 9.42 -41.88
C LYS A 15 -35.85 7.96 -42.33
N SER A 16 -35.20 7.11 -41.55
CA SER A 16 -35.00 5.68 -41.90
C SER A 16 -36.22 4.79 -41.65
N ALA A 17 -37.15 5.22 -40.79
CA ALA A 17 -38.37 4.46 -40.48
C ALA A 17 -39.46 4.57 -41.58
N GLN A 18 -39.23 5.36 -42.64
CA GLN A 18 -40.21 5.57 -43.72
C GLN A 18 -39.64 5.45 -45.14
N SER A 19 -38.41 4.98 -45.33
CA SER A 19 -37.91 4.70 -46.68
C SER A 19 -36.78 3.67 -46.68
N ASP A 20 -36.83 2.73 -47.62
CA ASP A 20 -35.76 1.78 -47.94
C ASP A 20 -34.51 2.54 -48.41
N VAL A 21 -33.65 2.93 -47.46
CA VAL A 21 -32.33 3.49 -47.78
C VAL A 21 -31.32 2.35 -47.87
N PRO A 22 -30.61 2.17 -49.01
CA PRO A 22 -29.63 1.09 -49.16
C PRO A 22 -28.47 1.21 -48.17
N TYR A 23 -28.08 0.05 -47.61
CA TYR A 23 -27.06 -0.17 -46.56
C TYR A 23 -25.73 0.57 -46.75
N GLN A 24 -25.35 0.89 -48.00
CA GLN A 24 -24.07 1.54 -48.32
C GLN A 24 -23.96 2.99 -47.83
N LYS A 25 -25.07 3.67 -47.54
CA LYS A 25 -25.02 5.09 -47.12
C LYS A 25 -24.73 5.30 -45.64
N LEU A 26 -24.89 4.28 -44.78
CA LEU A 26 -24.62 4.39 -43.33
C LEU A 26 -23.12 4.23 -42.98
N ILE A 27 -22.33 3.64 -43.88
CA ILE A 27 -20.93 3.26 -43.62
C ILE A 27 -19.98 4.46 -43.71
N LEU A 28 -20.40 5.59 -44.30
CA LEU A 28 -19.52 6.73 -44.62
C LEU A 28 -19.49 7.86 -43.57
N GLU A 29 -20.26 7.79 -42.49
CA GLU A 29 -20.32 8.87 -41.47
C GLU A 29 -19.96 8.44 -40.03
N LEU A 30 -19.49 7.20 -39.82
CA LEU A 30 -19.03 6.72 -38.52
C LEU A 30 -17.50 6.53 -38.52
N PRO A 31 -16.78 6.88 -37.42
CA PRO A 31 -15.35 6.70 -37.35
C PRO A 31 -14.99 5.22 -37.53
N PRO A 32 -13.86 4.90 -38.20
CA PRO A 32 -13.55 3.54 -38.61
C PRO A 32 -13.12 2.70 -37.40
N GLN A 33 -14.10 2.07 -36.73
CA GLN A 33 -13.85 0.86 -35.97
C GLN A 33 -14.52 -0.29 -36.71
N ILE A 34 -13.68 -1.22 -37.12
CA ILE A 34 -13.90 -2.32 -38.07
C ILE A 34 -15.16 -3.11 -37.71
N ILE A 35 -16.17 -3.16 -38.59
CA ILE A 35 -17.17 -4.23 -38.57
C ILE A 35 -17.54 -4.66 -40.00
N HIS A 36 -17.27 -5.92 -40.34
CA HIS A 36 -17.78 -6.57 -41.55
C HIS A 36 -19.10 -7.28 -41.24
N PHE A 37 -20.16 -7.00 -42.01
CA PHE A 37 -21.45 -7.71 -41.93
C PHE A 37 -21.71 -8.55 -43.19
N ARG A 38 -22.33 -9.73 -43.03
CA ARG A 38 -22.91 -10.52 -44.14
C ARG A 38 -24.33 -10.01 -44.46
N GLN A 39 -24.69 -9.98 -45.75
CA GLN A 39 -26.00 -9.54 -46.24
C GLN A 39 -27.14 -10.52 -45.88
N ASN A 40 -28.33 -9.98 -45.58
CA ASN A 40 -29.65 -10.63 -45.34
C ASN A 40 -30.03 -11.08 -43.91
N THR A 41 -29.88 -10.24 -42.88
CA THR A 41 -30.42 -10.54 -41.54
C THR A 41 -31.62 -9.65 -41.17
N LYS A 42 -32.76 -10.25 -40.83
CA LYS A 42 -33.96 -9.56 -40.30
C LYS A 42 -33.80 -9.21 -38.82
N VAL A 43 -34.28 -8.03 -38.41
CA VAL A 43 -34.26 -7.52 -37.02
C VAL A 43 -35.68 -7.57 -36.43
N SER A 44 -35.80 -7.88 -35.14
CA SER A 44 -37.08 -7.80 -34.40
C SER A 44 -36.84 -7.13 -33.04
N LEU A 45 -37.66 -6.14 -32.68
CA LEU A 45 -37.58 -5.39 -31.43
C LEU A 45 -38.50 -6.04 -30.37
N ILE A 46 -38.00 -6.32 -29.17
CA ILE A 46 -38.82 -6.71 -28.02
C ILE A 46 -38.60 -5.66 -26.92
N ARG A 47 -39.70 -5.12 -26.36
CA ARG A 47 -39.66 -4.10 -25.30
C ARG A 47 -40.06 -4.74 -23.98
N HIS A 48 -39.16 -4.77 -23.00
CA HIS A 48 -39.49 -5.12 -21.62
C HIS A 48 -38.70 -4.20 -20.66
N HIS A 49 -39.34 -3.79 -19.55
CA HIS A 49 -38.75 -2.88 -18.57
C HIS A 49 -37.41 -3.41 -18.03
N ASN A 50 -36.38 -2.56 -18.05
CA ASN A 50 -34.93 -2.81 -17.84
C ASN A 50 -34.21 -3.48 -19.02
N SER A 51 -33.98 -2.67 -20.05
CA SER A 51 -33.50 -2.94 -21.41
C SER A 51 -32.41 -4.01 -21.60
N LEU A 52 -32.72 -5.01 -22.42
CA LEU A 52 -31.75 -5.81 -23.18
C LEU A 52 -32.20 -5.84 -24.65
N LEU A 53 -31.34 -5.39 -25.58
CA LEU A 53 -31.58 -5.53 -27.02
C LEU A 53 -30.70 -6.68 -27.54
N VAL A 54 -31.32 -7.82 -27.83
CA VAL A 54 -30.61 -8.98 -28.41
C VAL A 54 -30.82 -8.98 -29.92
N ILE A 55 -29.74 -8.77 -30.68
CA ILE A 55 -29.71 -9.00 -32.12
C ILE A 55 -28.78 -10.18 -32.36
N HIS A 56 -29.34 -11.37 -32.60
CA HIS A 56 -28.67 -12.61 -33.05
C HIS A 56 -27.15 -12.69 -32.74
N GLY A 57 -26.81 -12.81 -31.45
CA GLY A 57 -25.44 -13.07 -30.98
C GLY A 57 -24.60 -11.83 -30.67
N ILE A 58 -25.12 -10.62 -30.87
CA ILE A 58 -24.47 -9.36 -30.46
C ILE A 58 -25.32 -8.70 -29.36
N ILE A 59 -24.72 -8.58 -28.18
CA ILE A 59 -25.26 -7.85 -27.03
C ILE A 59 -24.93 -6.37 -27.25
N PHE A 60 -25.94 -5.54 -27.49
CA PHE A 60 -25.75 -4.09 -27.46
C PHE A 60 -25.84 -3.62 -26.01
N TYR A 61 -24.69 -3.22 -25.45
CA TYR A 61 -24.66 -2.48 -24.20
C TYR A 61 -25.20 -1.08 -24.46
N SER A 62 -26.32 -0.76 -23.79
CA SER A 62 -26.94 0.56 -23.77
C SER A 62 -25.92 1.63 -23.37
N ASP A 63 -26.03 2.83 -23.98
CA ASP A 63 -25.28 4.07 -23.71
C ASP A 63 -25.43 4.64 -22.28
N TYR A 64 -25.77 3.80 -21.29
CA TYR A 64 -25.81 4.16 -19.87
C TYR A 64 -24.44 4.02 -19.18
N MET A 65 -23.40 3.63 -19.92
CA MET A 65 -22.03 3.45 -19.42
C MET A 65 -21.08 4.60 -19.79
N ALA A 66 -21.58 5.67 -20.44
CA ALA A 66 -20.75 6.79 -20.88
C ALA A 66 -20.25 7.71 -19.73
N GLU A 67 -20.47 7.35 -18.47
CA GLU A 67 -19.94 8.07 -17.30
C GLU A 67 -19.52 7.14 -16.13
N GLN A 68 -19.39 5.83 -16.35
CA GLN A 68 -18.72 4.99 -15.36
C GLN A 68 -17.21 5.10 -15.59
N ALA A 69 -16.56 5.94 -14.79
CA ALA A 69 -15.11 5.88 -14.63
C ALA A 69 -14.72 4.41 -14.43
N PHE A 70 -13.86 3.89 -15.32
CA PHE A 70 -13.33 2.53 -15.15
C PHE A 70 -12.80 2.39 -13.73
N PRO A 71 -13.04 1.24 -13.05
CA PRO A 71 -12.56 1.05 -11.70
C PRO A 71 -11.04 1.25 -11.67
N LYS A 72 -10.57 2.19 -10.85
CA LYS A 72 -9.15 2.54 -10.66
C LYS A 72 -8.38 1.52 -9.79
N GLY A 73 -8.94 0.32 -9.61
CA GLY A 73 -8.40 -0.73 -8.75
C GLY A 73 -9.48 -1.57 -8.08
N PRO A 74 -9.10 -2.66 -7.39
CA PRO A 74 -10.02 -3.61 -6.75
C PRO A 74 -10.88 -3.02 -5.62
N LEU A 75 -10.49 -1.88 -5.03
CA LEU A 75 -11.25 -1.18 -4.00
C LEU A 75 -12.06 0.01 -4.54
N SER A 76 -12.22 0.10 -5.86
CA SER A 76 -13.05 1.15 -6.48
C SER A 76 -14.47 1.12 -5.93
N GLY A 77 -15.00 2.30 -5.62
CA GLY A 77 -16.33 2.46 -5.03
C GLY A 77 -16.35 2.40 -3.50
N LEU A 78 -15.22 2.10 -2.85
CA LEU A 78 -15.08 2.24 -1.39
C LEU A 78 -14.52 3.61 -1.02
N ARG A 79 -15.05 4.20 0.05
CA ARG A 79 -14.56 5.45 0.62
C ARG A 79 -13.93 5.25 2.00
N VAL A 80 -12.76 5.85 2.19
CA VAL A 80 -12.01 5.85 3.46
C VAL A 80 -11.94 7.27 3.99
N LEU A 81 -12.43 7.49 5.21
CA LEU A 81 -12.11 8.69 5.99
C LEU A 81 -10.83 8.42 6.79
N ASP A 82 -9.78 9.17 6.46
CA ASP A 82 -8.46 9.07 7.07
C ASP A 82 -8.26 10.22 8.08
N LEU A 83 -8.43 9.93 9.37
CA LEU A 83 -8.13 10.86 10.47
C LEU A 83 -6.69 10.71 10.98
N SER A 84 -5.92 9.80 10.37
CA SER A 84 -4.63 9.39 10.89
C SER A 84 -3.53 10.40 10.58
N ARG A 85 -2.42 10.30 11.31
CA ARG A 85 -1.29 11.22 11.26
C ARG A 85 0.04 10.49 11.24
N VAL A 86 1.09 11.19 10.83
CA VAL A 86 2.47 10.71 10.85
C VAL A 86 2.67 9.58 9.84
N LEU A 87 2.83 8.31 10.25
CA LEU A 87 3.28 7.25 9.34
C LEU A 87 2.32 6.06 9.24
N THR A 88 1.99 5.39 10.34
CA THR A 88 1.30 4.10 10.32
C THR A 88 -0.05 4.12 9.62
N GLY A 89 -0.96 4.99 10.08
CA GLY A 89 -2.28 5.15 9.47
C GLY A 89 -2.19 5.72 8.06
N PRO A 90 -1.39 6.78 7.80
CA PRO A 90 -1.22 7.29 6.45
C PRO A 90 -0.65 6.25 5.46
N PHE A 91 0.25 5.38 5.91
CA PHE A 91 0.76 4.29 5.08
C PHE A 91 -0.33 3.26 4.76
N CYS A 92 -1.13 2.86 5.75
CA CYS A 92 -2.30 2.00 5.54
C CYS A 92 -3.25 2.59 4.49
N THR A 93 -3.66 3.86 4.67
CA THR A 93 -4.62 4.49 3.77
C THR A 93 -4.04 4.77 2.39
N MET A 94 -2.73 5.00 2.27
CA MET A 94 -2.07 5.06 0.96
C MET A 94 -2.13 3.70 0.24
N VAL A 95 -1.91 2.59 0.95
CA VAL A 95 -2.04 1.25 0.36
C VAL A 95 -3.48 1.02 -0.13
N LEU A 96 -4.49 1.42 0.66
CA LEU A 96 -5.90 1.33 0.23
C LEU A 96 -6.19 2.24 -0.98
N ALA A 97 -5.64 3.44 -1.02
CA ALA A 97 -5.76 4.36 -2.15
C ALA A 97 -5.10 3.82 -3.43
N ASP A 98 -3.90 3.22 -3.30
CA ASP A 98 -3.18 2.56 -4.39
C ASP A 98 -3.95 1.34 -4.94
N LEU A 99 -4.85 0.76 -4.14
CA LEU A 99 -5.79 -0.30 -4.54
C LEU A 99 -7.12 0.24 -5.08
N GLY A 100 -7.27 1.56 -5.21
CA GLY A 100 -8.41 2.22 -5.85
C GLY A 100 -9.48 2.76 -4.92
N ALA A 101 -9.30 2.72 -3.59
CA ALA A 101 -10.23 3.34 -2.65
C ALA A 101 -10.17 4.88 -2.74
N GLU A 102 -11.30 5.55 -2.61
CA GLU A 102 -11.32 7.00 -2.43
C GLU A 102 -10.94 7.35 -0.99
N VAL A 103 -9.74 7.92 -0.80
CA VAL A 103 -9.26 8.29 0.53
C VAL A 103 -9.37 9.80 0.74
N ILE A 104 -10.10 10.19 1.78
CA ILE A 104 -10.26 11.58 2.22
C ILE A 104 -9.48 11.74 3.52
N LYS A 105 -8.33 12.40 3.46
CA LYS A 105 -7.54 12.75 4.63
C LYS A 105 -8.08 14.04 5.25
N LEU A 106 -8.55 13.95 6.49
CA LEU A 106 -8.98 15.09 7.28
C LEU A 106 -7.82 15.59 8.13
N GLU A 107 -7.50 16.86 7.97
CA GLU A 107 -6.34 17.49 8.57
C GLU A 107 -6.72 18.69 9.44
N GLU A 108 -5.88 19.00 10.42
CA GLU A 108 -6.08 20.16 11.32
C GLU A 108 -5.80 21.48 10.60
N PRO A 109 -6.55 22.55 10.89
CA PRO A 109 -6.28 23.89 10.35
C PRO A 109 -4.86 24.38 10.57
N GLY A 110 -4.32 25.07 9.57
CA GLY A 110 -3.01 25.71 9.61
C GLY A 110 -1.84 24.75 9.36
N SER A 111 -1.66 23.71 10.19
CA SER A 111 -0.48 22.83 10.08
C SER A 111 -0.72 21.55 9.28
N GLY A 112 -1.94 21.03 9.27
CA GLY A 112 -2.24 19.69 8.78
C GLY A 112 -1.45 18.57 9.47
N ASP A 113 -1.14 17.50 8.72
CA ASP A 113 -0.28 16.41 9.19
C ASP A 113 1.15 16.90 9.49
N GLN A 114 1.73 16.45 10.61
CA GLN A 114 3.10 16.78 11.02
C GLN A 114 4.15 16.45 9.95
N THR A 115 3.90 15.44 9.11
CA THR A 115 4.83 15.06 8.05
C THR A 115 4.95 16.11 6.96
N ARG A 116 4.02 17.08 6.85
CA ARG A 116 4.12 18.20 5.91
C ARG A 116 5.33 19.11 6.18
N THR A 117 5.86 19.11 7.40
CA THR A 117 6.96 20.00 7.83
C THR A 117 8.30 19.28 7.95
N VAL A 118 8.44 18.05 7.43
CA VAL A 118 9.67 17.26 7.60
C VAL A 118 10.62 17.41 6.40
N PRO A 119 11.88 17.86 6.58
CA PRO A 119 12.85 17.99 5.49
C PRO A 119 13.41 16.62 5.04
N PRO A 120 13.98 16.50 3.83
CA PRO A 120 14.12 17.55 2.82
C PRO A 120 12.79 17.96 2.16
N PHE A 121 12.82 19.14 1.53
CA PHE A 121 11.69 19.74 0.83
C PHE A 121 11.98 19.87 -0.66
N VAL A 122 10.94 19.73 -1.49
CA VAL A 122 10.96 20.08 -2.91
C VAL A 122 9.90 21.16 -3.14
N ASN A 123 10.31 22.39 -3.44
CA ASN A 123 9.44 23.55 -3.57
C ASN A 123 8.45 23.74 -2.40
N GLY A 124 8.92 23.49 -1.17
CA GLY A 124 8.12 23.60 0.05
C GLY A 124 7.26 22.38 0.40
N GLU A 125 7.22 21.35 -0.46
CA GLU A 125 6.55 20.08 -0.14
C GLU A 125 7.54 19.10 0.49
N SER A 126 7.15 18.50 1.62
CA SER A 126 7.97 17.53 2.33
C SER A 126 8.08 16.22 1.55
N HIS A 127 9.31 15.71 1.41
CA HIS A 127 9.56 14.37 0.87
C HIS A 127 8.75 13.30 1.64
N TYR A 128 8.59 13.48 2.94
CA TYR A 128 7.95 12.51 3.80
C TYR A 128 6.45 12.48 3.55
N PHE A 129 5.78 13.64 3.56
CA PHE A 129 4.36 13.72 3.25
C PHE A 129 4.04 13.14 1.87
N MET A 130 4.84 13.48 0.85
CA MET A 130 4.66 12.98 -0.52
C MET A 130 4.80 11.46 -0.61
N ALA A 131 5.73 10.86 0.15
CA ALA A 131 5.99 9.42 0.11
C ALA A 131 4.84 8.55 0.64
N ILE A 132 3.94 9.11 1.47
CA ILE A 132 2.90 8.34 2.19
C ILE A 132 1.47 8.90 2.02
N ASN A 133 1.26 9.89 1.15
CA ASN A 133 -0.06 10.50 0.94
C ASN A 133 -0.46 10.69 -0.53
N ARG A 134 0.20 10.01 -1.47
CA ARG A 134 -0.27 9.94 -2.87
C ARG A 134 -1.69 9.33 -2.95
N ASN A 135 -2.42 9.64 -4.02
CA ASN A 135 -3.79 9.20 -4.28
C ASN A 135 -4.87 9.68 -3.29
N LYS A 136 -4.53 10.48 -2.29
CA LYS A 136 -5.48 10.98 -1.28
C LYS A 136 -6.01 12.36 -1.62
N LYS A 137 -7.29 12.59 -1.34
CA LYS A 137 -7.86 13.93 -1.16
C LYS A 137 -7.44 14.48 0.22
N SER A 138 -7.31 15.79 0.33
CA SER A 138 -7.01 16.50 1.58
C SER A 138 -8.11 17.52 1.84
N ILE A 139 -8.70 17.45 3.02
CA ILE A 139 -9.64 18.43 3.56
C ILE A 139 -9.12 18.94 4.90
N VAL A 140 -9.51 20.16 5.26
CA VAL A 140 -9.15 20.75 6.54
C VAL A 140 -10.41 21.05 7.33
N VAL A 141 -10.50 20.49 8.53
CA VAL A 141 -11.64 20.65 9.44
C VAL A 141 -11.15 20.70 10.89
N ASP A 142 -11.58 21.70 11.66
CA ASP A 142 -11.31 21.77 13.10
C ASP A 142 -12.20 20.82 13.89
N LEU A 143 -11.68 19.64 14.23
CA LEU A 143 -12.41 18.63 15.02
C LEU A 143 -12.71 19.06 16.47
N LYS A 144 -12.14 20.17 16.96
CA LYS A 144 -12.42 20.69 18.30
C LYS A 144 -13.63 21.62 18.35
N SER A 145 -14.08 22.11 17.19
CA SER A 145 -15.33 22.87 17.06
C SER A 145 -16.53 21.92 17.01
N ASP A 146 -17.69 22.38 17.50
CA ASP A 146 -18.92 21.58 17.44
C ASP A 146 -19.34 21.31 15.99
N GLU A 147 -19.29 22.32 15.11
CA GLU A 147 -19.59 22.18 13.68
C GLU A 147 -18.57 21.31 12.94
N GLY A 148 -17.28 21.37 13.30
CA GLY A 148 -16.26 20.51 12.70
C GLY A 148 -16.45 19.04 13.10
N ARG A 149 -16.88 18.77 14.33
CA ARG A 149 -17.32 17.44 14.75
C ARG A 149 -18.54 16.96 13.97
N GLU A 150 -19.52 17.83 13.73
CA GLU A 150 -20.70 17.49 12.91
C GLU A 150 -20.31 17.17 11.46
N ILE A 151 -19.37 17.92 10.89
CA ILE A 151 -18.81 17.63 9.56
C ILE A 151 -18.14 16.25 9.56
N ALA A 152 -17.32 15.93 10.57
CA ALA A 152 -16.66 14.64 10.66
C ALA A 152 -17.66 13.47 10.78
N LEU A 153 -18.68 13.60 11.64
CA LEU A 153 -19.75 12.61 11.76
C LEU A 153 -20.51 12.41 10.44
N SER A 154 -20.79 13.50 9.72
CA SER A 154 -21.45 13.42 8.42
C SER A 154 -20.58 12.72 7.37
N LEU A 155 -19.27 13.00 7.34
CA LEU A 155 -18.32 12.30 6.46
C LEU A 155 -18.16 10.82 6.82
N ILE A 156 -18.23 10.46 8.11
CA ILE A 156 -18.29 9.06 8.55
C ILE A 156 -19.57 8.40 7.98
N GLY A 157 -20.70 9.11 8.03
CA GLY A 157 -21.96 8.72 7.41
C GLY A 157 -21.85 8.40 5.91
N GLU A 158 -20.92 9.03 5.20
CA GLU A 158 -20.66 8.83 3.76
C GLU A 158 -19.50 7.86 3.45
N SER A 159 -18.82 7.31 4.47
CA SER A 159 -17.61 6.49 4.30
C SER A 159 -17.82 5.02 4.62
N ASP A 160 -17.10 4.12 3.95
CA ASP A 160 -17.10 2.67 4.23
C ASP A 160 -16.16 2.28 5.38
N ILE A 161 -15.06 3.03 5.49
CA ILE A 161 -13.95 2.74 6.36
C ILE A 161 -13.52 4.03 7.06
N LEU A 162 -13.27 3.95 8.36
CA LEU A 162 -12.67 4.99 9.17
C LEU A 162 -11.32 4.50 9.70
N ILE A 163 -10.24 5.23 9.42
CA ILE A 163 -8.90 4.94 9.95
C ILE A 163 -8.47 6.06 10.88
N GLU A 164 -8.02 5.70 12.08
CA GLU A 164 -7.44 6.63 13.04
C GLU A 164 -6.26 5.99 13.79
N ASN A 165 -5.33 6.83 14.25
CA ASN A 165 -4.19 6.39 15.05
C ASN A 165 -3.91 7.33 16.23
N PHE A 166 -4.98 7.84 16.83
CA PHE A 166 -4.88 8.64 18.03
C PHE A 166 -4.63 7.75 19.25
N ARG A 167 -4.22 8.38 20.35
CA ARG A 167 -4.15 7.67 21.63
C ARG A 167 -5.55 7.25 22.09
N PRO A 168 -5.67 6.13 22.83
CA PRO A 168 -6.94 5.72 23.42
C PRO A 168 -7.64 6.88 24.17
N GLY A 169 -8.95 7.01 23.94
CA GLY A 169 -9.81 8.05 24.49
C GLY A 169 -9.76 9.42 23.78
N VAL A 170 -8.93 9.62 22.75
CA VAL A 170 -8.97 10.86 21.94
C VAL A 170 -10.26 10.95 21.15
N MET A 171 -10.67 9.87 20.47
CA MET A 171 -11.91 9.83 19.69
C MET A 171 -13.13 10.17 20.56
N ASP A 172 -13.20 9.67 21.80
CA ASP A 172 -14.27 10.01 22.74
C ASP A 172 -14.29 11.50 23.10
N ARG A 173 -13.12 12.09 23.36
CA ARG A 173 -12.99 13.54 23.65
C ARG A 173 -13.36 14.41 22.46
N LEU A 174 -13.19 13.90 21.24
CA LEU A 174 -13.64 14.55 20.00
C LEU A 174 -15.13 14.30 19.73
N GLY A 175 -15.83 13.51 20.58
CA GLY A 175 -17.23 13.14 20.39
C GLY A 175 -17.47 12.17 19.22
N LEU A 176 -16.44 11.43 18.83
CA LEU A 176 -16.41 10.43 17.75
C LEU A 176 -16.24 9.01 18.33
N ALA A 177 -16.89 8.73 19.46
CA ALA A 177 -16.79 7.44 20.16
C ALA A 177 -17.26 6.28 19.29
N TYR A 178 -16.55 5.15 19.37
CA TYR A 178 -16.79 3.97 18.56
C TYR A 178 -18.22 3.44 18.71
N GLU A 179 -18.68 3.26 19.94
CA GLU A 179 -19.97 2.65 20.25
C GLU A 179 -21.12 3.46 19.65
N LYS A 180 -20.97 4.78 19.66
CA LYS A 180 -21.94 5.70 19.05
C LYS A 180 -21.95 5.55 17.53
N ILE A 181 -20.78 5.60 16.89
CA ILE A 181 -20.66 5.49 15.43
C ILE A 181 -21.19 4.15 14.95
N GLN A 182 -20.84 3.05 15.62
CA GLN A 182 -21.29 1.72 15.22
C GLN A 182 -22.81 1.55 15.35
N THR A 183 -23.43 2.18 16.35
CA THR A 183 -24.88 2.17 16.51
C THR A 183 -25.58 2.88 15.35
N GLU A 184 -25.02 4.00 14.89
CA GLU A 184 -25.56 4.80 13.78
C GLU A 184 -25.25 4.17 12.41
N LYS A 185 -24.10 3.50 12.27
CA LYS A 185 -23.60 2.91 11.02
C LYS A 185 -22.97 1.52 11.25
N PRO A 186 -23.78 0.47 11.44
CA PRO A 186 -23.29 -0.86 11.83
C PRO A 186 -22.44 -1.57 10.76
N GLU A 187 -22.50 -1.14 9.51
CA GLU A 187 -21.69 -1.63 8.40
C GLU A 187 -20.31 -0.96 8.29
N LEU A 188 -20.06 0.12 9.02
CA LEU A 188 -18.80 0.84 8.98
C LEU A 188 -17.65 -0.01 9.56
N ILE A 189 -16.52 -0.03 8.86
CA ILE A 189 -15.29 -0.62 9.36
C ILE A 189 -14.47 0.48 10.03
N ILE A 190 -14.11 0.29 11.30
CA ILE A 190 -13.25 1.22 12.03
C ILE A 190 -11.93 0.52 12.30
N CYS A 191 -10.81 1.16 11.99
CA CYS A 191 -9.48 0.66 12.34
C CYS A 191 -8.76 1.70 13.19
N SER A 192 -8.54 1.31 14.44
CA SER A 192 -7.82 2.06 15.46
C SER A 192 -6.41 1.51 15.58
N ILE A 193 -5.40 2.32 15.29
CA ILE A 193 -4.00 1.88 15.32
C ILE A 193 -3.26 2.58 16.46
N THR A 194 -2.81 1.82 17.45
CA THR A 194 -2.16 2.37 18.66
C THR A 194 -0.85 1.67 18.96
N GLY A 195 -0.05 2.26 19.86
CA GLY A 195 1.21 1.66 20.27
C GLY A 195 1.07 0.29 20.95
N PHE A 196 0.00 0.11 21.73
CA PHE A 196 -0.12 -0.97 22.71
C PHE A 196 -1.53 -1.58 22.82
N GLY A 197 -2.45 -1.22 21.92
CA GLY A 197 -3.88 -1.56 21.99
C GLY A 197 -4.73 -0.45 22.62
N GLN A 198 -6.05 -0.50 22.40
CA GLN A 198 -7.02 0.41 23.04
C GLN A 198 -7.16 0.14 24.53
N GLU A 199 -6.86 -1.09 24.97
CA GLU A 199 -6.96 -1.54 26.35
C GLU A 199 -5.63 -2.09 26.89
N GLY A 200 -5.60 -2.37 28.19
CA GLY A 200 -4.45 -3.00 28.85
C GLY A 200 -3.48 -2.03 29.53
N PRO A 201 -2.42 -2.56 30.17
CA PRO A 201 -1.59 -1.82 31.11
C PRO A 201 -0.80 -0.66 30.48
N MET A 202 -0.57 -0.72 29.16
CA MET A 202 0.19 0.29 28.41
C MET A 202 -0.67 1.13 27.47
N ALA A 203 -2.00 0.97 27.46
CA ALA A 203 -2.90 1.64 26.50
C ALA A 203 -2.68 3.17 26.43
N HIS A 204 -2.49 3.82 27.58
CA HIS A 204 -2.27 5.27 27.65
C HIS A 204 -0.80 5.71 27.58
N ALA A 205 0.13 4.76 27.45
CA ALA A 205 1.55 5.07 27.36
C ALA A 205 1.88 5.77 26.03
N PRO A 206 2.78 6.77 26.03
CA PRO A 206 3.26 7.37 24.80
C PRO A 206 4.00 6.32 23.96
N SER A 207 3.75 6.33 22.65
CA SER A 207 4.39 5.40 21.72
C SER A 207 4.84 6.09 20.45
N PHE A 208 5.99 5.65 19.97
CA PHE A 208 6.55 5.85 18.64
C PHE A 208 7.21 4.53 18.23
N ASP A 209 7.45 4.33 16.93
CA ASP A 209 8.12 3.15 16.38
C ASP A 209 9.34 2.69 17.18
N LEU A 210 10.22 3.60 17.61
CA LEU A 210 11.41 3.24 18.37
C LEU A 210 11.07 2.55 19.71
N VAL A 211 10.02 2.99 20.40
CA VAL A 211 9.58 2.43 21.68
C VAL A 211 9.01 1.03 21.47
N THR A 212 8.17 0.83 20.44
CA THR A 212 7.60 -0.49 20.16
C THR A 212 8.66 -1.48 19.65
N GLN A 213 9.65 -1.02 18.88
CA GLN A 213 10.82 -1.83 18.51
C GLN A 213 11.65 -2.27 19.73
N ALA A 214 11.83 -1.38 20.71
CA ALA A 214 12.57 -1.71 21.93
C ALA A 214 11.83 -2.76 22.78
N LEU A 215 10.50 -2.67 22.87
CA LEU A 215 9.67 -3.54 23.70
C LEU A 215 9.33 -4.88 23.05
N SER A 216 9.32 -4.95 21.71
CA SER A 216 8.99 -6.18 20.97
C SER A 216 10.07 -7.24 20.99
N GLY A 217 11.29 -6.93 21.46
CA GLY A 217 12.43 -7.85 21.39
C GLY A 217 13.18 -7.81 20.06
N ILE A 218 12.69 -7.12 19.03
CA ILE A 218 13.39 -7.04 17.73
C ILE A 218 14.75 -6.35 17.85
N MET A 219 14.86 -5.27 18.64
CA MET A 219 16.16 -4.62 18.82
C MET A 219 17.21 -5.55 19.46
N SER A 220 16.78 -6.54 20.25
CA SER A 220 17.69 -7.48 20.92
C SER A 220 18.42 -8.41 19.95
N ILE A 221 17.82 -8.68 18.78
CA ILE A 221 18.34 -9.54 17.71
C ILE A 221 18.91 -8.76 16.52
N ASN A 222 18.67 -7.45 16.46
CA ASN A 222 19.11 -6.59 15.36
C ASN A 222 20.41 -5.84 15.69
N GLY A 223 21.38 -5.89 14.79
CA GLY A 223 22.70 -5.26 14.92
C GLY A 223 23.88 -6.24 14.87
N GLU A 224 25.10 -5.71 14.95
CA GLU A 224 26.32 -6.53 14.99
C GLU A 224 26.38 -7.36 16.28
N LYS A 225 26.97 -8.55 16.18
CA LYS A 225 26.99 -9.58 17.24
C LYS A 225 27.45 -9.02 18.60
N ASP A 226 28.55 -8.29 18.60
CA ASP A 226 29.16 -7.71 19.81
C ASP A 226 28.85 -6.22 19.99
N GLY A 227 27.99 -5.65 19.12
CA GLY A 227 27.52 -4.26 19.22
C GLY A 227 26.32 -4.11 20.16
N PRO A 228 25.89 -2.87 20.48
CA PRO A 228 24.66 -2.64 21.22
C PRO A 228 23.42 -3.03 20.39
N PRO A 229 22.24 -3.27 21.02
CA PRO A 229 20.96 -3.37 20.32
C PRO A 229 20.70 -2.17 19.41
N THR A 230 20.26 -2.41 18.17
CA THR A 230 19.95 -1.32 17.23
C THR A 230 18.52 -1.47 16.70
N LYS A 231 17.87 -0.33 16.42
CA LYS A 231 16.61 -0.32 15.67
C LYS A 231 16.83 -0.77 14.22
N MET A 232 15.77 -1.21 13.56
CA MET A 232 15.81 -1.43 12.13
C MET A 232 15.98 -0.10 11.37
N GLY A 233 16.57 -0.17 10.17
CA GLY A 233 16.74 0.99 9.29
C GLY A 233 15.40 1.61 8.91
N ILE A 234 14.45 0.77 8.51
CA ILE A 234 13.05 1.13 8.25
C ILE A 234 12.30 1.21 9.59
N PRO A 235 11.39 2.19 9.79
CA PRO A 235 10.48 2.24 10.94
C PRO A 235 9.43 1.12 10.84
N MET A 236 9.83 -0.11 11.16
CA MET A 236 9.05 -1.32 10.89
C MET A 236 7.81 -1.44 11.76
N GLY A 237 7.80 -0.85 12.96
CA GLY A 237 6.60 -0.77 13.79
C GLY A 237 5.52 0.00 13.06
N ASP A 238 5.87 1.15 12.49
CA ASP A 238 4.92 1.98 11.75
C ASP A 238 4.55 1.37 10.38
N VAL A 239 5.53 0.98 9.56
CA VAL A 239 5.28 0.41 8.23
C VAL A 239 4.60 -0.96 8.33
N GLY A 240 5.11 -1.83 9.20
CA GLY A 240 4.52 -3.14 9.47
C GLY A 240 3.13 -3.02 10.07
N GLY A 241 2.91 -2.07 11.01
CA GLY A 241 1.59 -1.74 11.53
C GLY A 241 0.63 -1.26 10.45
N GLY A 242 1.07 -0.42 9.53
CA GLY A 242 0.25 0.02 8.40
C GLY A 242 -0.13 -1.13 7.46
N LEU A 243 0.77 -2.09 7.24
CA LEU A 243 0.46 -3.32 6.48
C LEU A 243 -0.54 -4.22 7.21
N TRP A 244 -0.35 -4.44 8.52
CA TRP A 244 -1.31 -5.19 9.34
C TRP A 244 -2.69 -4.55 9.34
N ALA A 245 -2.76 -3.21 9.43
CA ALA A 245 -4.01 -2.47 9.36
C ALA A 245 -4.70 -2.64 7.99
N ALA A 246 -3.96 -2.52 6.89
CA ALA A 246 -4.52 -2.74 5.55
C ALA A 246 -5.06 -4.17 5.39
N ILE A 247 -4.32 -5.19 5.87
CA ILE A 247 -4.77 -6.59 5.86
C ILE A 247 -6.05 -6.76 6.69
N ALA A 248 -6.09 -6.17 7.90
CA ALA A 248 -7.24 -6.26 8.78
C ALA A 248 -8.48 -5.58 8.19
N VAL A 249 -8.33 -4.43 7.53
CA VAL A 249 -9.41 -3.74 6.80
C VAL A 249 -9.92 -4.59 5.65
N LEU A 250 -9.05 -5.21 4.86
CA LEU A 250 -9.46 -6.12 3.77
C LEU A 250 -10.21 -7.35 4.31
N ALA A 251 -9.78 -7.91 5.44
CA ALA A 251 -10.49 -9.00 6.11
C ALA A 251 -11.86 -8.55 6.65
N ALA A 252 -11.93 -7.35 7.24
CA ALA A 252 -13.17 -6.75 7.71
C ALA A 252 -14.15 -6.43 6.57
N LEU A 253 -13.65 -6.00 5.40
CA LEU A 253 -14.45 -5.84 4.18
C LEU A 253 -15.04 -7.17 3.74
N GLN A 254 -14.26 -8.24 3.74
CA GLN A 254 -14.76 -9.57 3.41
C GLN A 254 -15.82 -10.04 4.42
N HIS A 255 -15.62 -9.78 5.71
CA HIS A 255 -16.63 -10.05 6.74
C HIS A 255 -17.92 -9.27 6.47
N ARG A 256 -17.82 -7.96 6.23
CA ARG A 256 -18.95 -7.08 5.91
C ARG A 256 -19.70 -7.54 4.68
N ASN A 257 -19.00 -7.96 3.62
CA ASN A 257 -19.65 -8.48 2.41
C ASN A 257 -20.45 -9.75 2.68
N ALA A 258 -20.04 -10.57 3.65
CA ALA A 258 -20.73 -11.80 4.02
C ALA A 258 -21.88 -11.58 5.02
N THR A 259 -21.78 -10.58 5.90
CA THR A 259 -22.71 -10.41 7.03
C THR A 259 -23.54 -9.14 7.01
N GLY A 260 -23.16 -8.17 6.16
CA GLY A 260 -23.67 -6.80 6.18
C GLY A 260 -23.17 -5.95 7.35
N LYS A 261 -22.26 -6.45 8.20
CA LYS A 261 -21.77 -5.75 9.40
C LYS A 261 -20.29 -5.44 9.32
N GLY A 262 -19.91 -4.24 9.73
CA GLY A 262 -18.52 -3.83 9.87
C GLY A 262 -17.91 -4.37 11.15
N LEU A 263 -16.60 -4.14 11.31
CA LEU A 263 -15.83 -4.52 12.49
C LEU A 263 -15.04 -3.32 13.00
N HIS A 264 -14.73 -3.34 14.30
CA HIS A 264 -13.68 -2.50 14.87
C HIS A 264 -12.41 -3.30 15.03
N VAL A 265 -11.39 -2.87 14.31
CA VAL A 265 -10.04 -3.41 14.38
C VAL A 265 -9.28 -2.57 15.40
N ASP A 266 -8.98 -3.16 16.56
CA ASP A 266 -7.97 -2.65 17.49
C ASP A 266 -6.61 -3.26 17.13
N LEU A 267 -5.70 -2.42 16.63
CA LEU A 267 -4.36 -2.85 16.22
C LEU A 267 -3.29 -2.24 17.13
N SER A 268 -2.55 -3.11 17.84
CA SER A 268 -1.35 -2.79 18.59
C SER A 268 -0.10 -2.90 17.70
N LEU A 269 0.68 -1.82 17.63
CA LEU A 269 1.99 -1.82 16.96
C LEU A 269 2.99 -2.78 17.61
N LEU A 270 2.94 -2.90 18.95
CA LEU A 270 3.77 -3.86 19.68
C LEU A 270 3.43 -5.29 19.26
N ASP A 271 2.14 -5.65 19.21
CA ASP A 271 1.69 -7.00 18.86
C ASP A 271 2.09 -7.34 17.43
N GLY A 272 1.94 -6.37 16.51
CA GLY A 272 2.38 -6.50 15.12
C GLY A 272 3.88 -6.80 15.01
N LEU A 273 4.73 -6.16 15.81
CA LEU A 273 6.17 -6.43 15.84
C LEU A 273 6.50 -7.78 16.51
N VAL A 274 5.82 -8.14 17.59
CA VAL A 274 6.02 -9.44 18.26
C VAL A 274 5.64 -10.59 17.31
N ALA A 275 4.56 -10.43 16.54
CA ALA A 275 4.17 -11.40 15.51
C ALA A 275 5.25 -11.56 14.43
N LEU A 276 5.94 -10.48 14.05
CA LEU A 276 7.02 -10.49 13.05
C LEU A 276 8.30 -11.20 13.52
N LEU A 277 8.47 -11.50 14.81
CA LEU A 277 9.58 -12.34 15.29
C LEU A 277 9.53 -13.75 14.69
N GLY A 278 8.33 -14.24 14.38
CA GLY A 278 8.11 -15.55 13.76
C GLY A 278 8.91 -16.67 14.44
N TYR A 279 9.72 -17.39 13.66
CA TYR A 279 10.51 -18.52 14.16
C TYR A 279 11.55 -18.14 15.23
N LEU A 280 11.96 -16.86 15.33
CA LEU A 280 12.90 -16.43 16.37
C LEU A 280 12.25 -16.41 17.75
N ALA A 281 10.95 -16.08 17.82
CA ALA A 281 10.18 -16.25 19.06
C ALA A 281 10.12 -17.74 19.44
N GLU A 282 9.94 -18.64 18.47
CA GLU A 282 9.90 -20.08 18.72
C GLU A 282 11.22 -20.64 19.29
N ILE A 283 12.37 -20.06 18.92
CA ILE A 283 13.65 -20.43 19.57
C ILE A 283 13.54 -20.22 21.08
N PHE A 284 13.01 -19.09 21.54
CA PHE A 284 12.81 -18.84 22.97
C PHE A 284 11.74 -19.75 23.57
N LEU A 285 10.57 -19.90 22.91
CA LEU A 285 9.47 -20.69 23.44
C LEU A 285 9.83 -22.17 23.63
N VAL A 286 10.65 -22.74 22.73
CA VAL A 286 11.06 -24.15 22.79
C VAL A 286 12.28 -24.36 23.71
N THR A 287 13.21 -23.41 23.78
CA THR A 287 14.49 -23.62 24.49
C THR A 287 14.63 -22.86 25.81
N GLY A 288 13.75 -21.90 26.09
CA GLY A 288 13.87 -20.95 27.19
C GLY A 288 15.01 -19.94 27.03
N LYS A 289 15.68 -19.89 25.88
CA LYS A 289 16.84 -19.03 25.61
C LYS A 289 16.58 -18.12 24.42
N SER A 290 16.68 -16.82 24.64
CA SER A 290 16.48 -15.85 23.56
C SER A 290 17.64 -15.89 22.56
N PRO A 291 17.37 -15.85 21.25
CA PRO A 291 18.43 -15.66 20.26
C PRO A 291 19.08 -14.29 20.44
N GLY A 292 20.39 -14.20 20.16
CA GLY A 292 21.15 -12.94 20.17
C GLY A 292 21.35 -12.35 18.78
N ARG A 293 22.01 -11.19 18.70
CA ARG A 293 22.46 -10.56 17.44
C ARG A 293 23.46 -11.43 16.70
N VAL A 294 23.34 -11.44 15.37
CA VAL A 294 24.23 -12.18 14.46
C VAL A 294 24.73 -11.33 13.29
N GLY A 295 24.56 -9.99 13.33
CA GLY A 295 24.83 -9.11 12.19
C GLY A 295 23.94 -9.49 11.00
N SER A 296 24.52 -9.55 9.81
CA SER A 296 23.84 -10.05 8.61
C SER A 296 23.77 -11.59 8.52
N GLY A 297 24.24 -12.30 9.55
CA GLY A 297 24.27 -13.76 9.57
C GLY A 297 22.91 -14.40 9.84
N HIS A 298 22.88 -15.74 9.86
CA HIS A 298 21.70 -16.52 10.25
C HIS A 298 22.01 -17.40 11.46
N HIS A 299 21.09 -17.51 12.44
CA HIS A 299 21.33 -18.26 13.70
C HIS A 299 21.77 -19.71 13.48
N SER A 300 21.22 -20.37 12.46
CA SER A 300 21.42 -21.82 12.22
C SER A 300 22.18 -22.18 10.95
N ILE A 301 22.56 -21.22 10.11
CA ILE A 301 23.10 -21.51 8.77
C ILE A 301 24.45 -20.82 8.61
N VAL A 302 25.44 -21.59 8.13
CA VAL A 302 26.79 -21.10 7.82
C VAL A 302 27.30 -21.87 6.59
N PRO A 303 27.83 -21.20 5.56
CA PRO A 303 27.92 -19.74 5.35
C PRO A 303 26.57 -19.10 4.99
N TYR A 304 26.22 -18.00 5.66
CA TYR A 304 25.06 -17.18 5.36
C TYR A 304 25.30 -15.77 5.90
N GLY A 305 25.27 -14.76 5.04
CA GLY A 305 25.33 -13.36 5.45
C GLY A 305 26.22 -12.50 4.55
N ARG A 306 26.63 -11.35 5.09
CA ARG A 306 27.46 -10.34 4.42
C ARG A 306 28.94 -10.64 4.64
N TYR A 307 29.74 -10.61 3.58
CA TYR A 307 31.19 -10.81 3.60
C TYR A 307 31.91 -9.67 2.87
N PRO A 308 33.03 -9.15 3.41
CA PRO A 308 33.87 -8.18 2.72
C PRO A 308 34.52 -8.80 1.48
N VAL A 309 34.59 -8.00 0.42
CA VAL A 309 35.27 -8.29 -0.86
C VAL A 309 36.18 -7.11 -1.21
N LYS A 310 36.89 -7.14 -2.34
CA LYS A 310 37.89 -6.11 -2.68
C LYS A 310 37.35 -4.67 -2.73
N ASP A 311 36.10 -4.51 -3.11
CA ASP A 311 35.46 -3.23 -3.45
C ASP A 311 34.18 -2.97 -2.64
N GLY A 312 33.93 -3.72 -1.56
CA GLY A 312 32.73 -3.55 -0.74
C GLY A 312 32.31 -4.83 -0.03
N HIS A 313 31.04 -5.19 -0.16
CA HIS A 313 30.47 -6.38 0.46
C HIS A 313 29.59 -7.17 -0.51
N ILE A 314 29.64 -8.50 -0.37
CA ILE A 314 28.71 -9.42 -1.02
C ILE A 314 27.87 -10.13 0.05
N VAL A 315 26.60 -10.39 -0.26
CA VAL A 315 25.78 -11.36 0.47
C VAL A 315 25.95 -12.73 -0.16
N LEU A 316 26.15 -13.75 0.67
CA LEU A 316 26.20 -15.16 0.27
C LEU A 316 25.22 -15.96 1.12
N ALA A 317 24.33 -16.75 0.50
CA ALA A 317 23.30 -17.50 1.21
C ALA A 317 23.32 -19.00 0.87
N LEU A 318 24.12 -19.80 1.60
CA LEU A 318 24.22 -21.25 1.40
C LEU A 318 23.23 -22.01 2.30
N HIS A 319 21.93 -21.78 2.08
CA HIS A 319 20.83 -22.32 2.89
C HIS A 319 20.78 -23.86 2.90
N VAL A 320 20.96 -24.50 1.73
CA VAL A 320 20.82 -25.96 1.58
C VAL A 320 22.12 -26.65 1.21
N GLY A 321 22.20 -27.95 1.50
CA GLY A 321 23.39 -28.78 1.25
C GLY A 321 23.96 -28.71 -0.18
N PRO A 322 23.14 -28.68 -1.25
CA PRO A 322 23.64 -28.48 -2.61
C PRO A 322 24.45 -27.20 -2.82
N PHE A 323 24.08 -26.10 -2.16
CA PHE A 323 24.81 -24.82 -2.29
C PHE A 323 26.21 -24.89 -1.70
N TRP A 324 26.41 -25.64 -0.61
CA TRP A 324 27.75 -25.87 -0.04
C TRP A 324 28.66 -26.58 -1.04
N ARG A 325 28.17 -27.63 -1.72
CA ARG A 325 28.94 -28.31 -2.77
C ARG A 325 29.29 -27.38 -3.92
N LYS A 326 28.29 -26.69 -4.46
CA LYS A 326 28.46 -25.72 -5.55
C LYS A 326 29.49 -24.64 -5.17
N PHE A 327 29.42 -24.10 -3.96
CA PHE A 327 30.38 -23.13 -3.45
C PHE A 327 31.81 -23.68 -3.43
N CYS A 328 32.04 -24.87 -2.85
CA CYS A 328 33.37 -25.47 -2.83
C CYS A 328 33.94 -25.74 -4.23
N HIS A 329 33.09 -26.11 -5.20
CA HIS A 329 33.49 -26.22 -6.60
C HIS A 329 33.84 -24.86 -7.21
N ALA A 330 32.96 -23.86 -7.05
CA ALA A 330 33.15 -22.52 -7.62
C ALA A 330 34.41 -21.83 -7.11
N VAL A 331 34.74 -21.99 -5.82
CA VAL A 331 35.92 -21.38 -5.19
C VAL A 331 37.16 -22.28 -5.22
N GLU A 332 37.09 -23.40 -5.93
CA GLU A 332 38.19 -24.37 -6.11
C GLU A 332 38.75 -24.92 -4.78
N ARG A 333 37.89 -25.12 -3.78
CA ARG A 333 38.22 -25.63 -2.44
C ARG A 333 37.51 -26.94 -2.13
N LEU A 334 37.74 -27.96 -2.94
CA LEU A 334 37.15 -29.29 -2.79
C LEU A 334 37.59 -30.01 -1.51
N ASP A 335 38.73 -29.62 -0.93
CA ASP A 335 39.18 -30.09 0.37
C ASP A 335 38.15 -29.82 1.48
N LEU A 336 37.40 -28.71 1.39
CA LEU A 336 36.34 -28.35 2.34
C LEU A 336 35.14 -29.30 2.31
N LEU A 337 34.93 -30.05 1.21
CA LEU A 337 33.89 -31.08 1.15
C LEU A 337 34.23 -32.33 1.94
N ASN A 338 35.53 -32.63 2.03
CA ASN A 338 36.04 -33.80 2.72
C ASN A 338 36.41 -33.50 4.18
N ASP A 339 36.52 -32.22 4.56
CA ASP A 339 36.77 -31.82 5.94
C ASP A 339 35.60 -32.24 6.87
N PRO A 340 35.83 -33.12 7.86
CA PRO A 340 34.80 -33.56 8.79
C PRO A 340 34.12 -32.39 9.54
N ARG A 341 34.81 -31.26 9.71
CA ARG A 341 34.25 -30.05 10.35
C ARG A 341 33.15 -29.39 9.53
N PHE A 342 33.13 -29.58 8.20
CA PHE A 342 32.24 -28.84 7.29
C PHE A 342 31.29 -29.72 6.46
N LYS A 343 31.38 -31.04 6.63
CA LYS A 343 30.60 -32.04 5.89
C LYS A 343 29.08 -31.87 5.98
N THR A 344 28.55 -31.55 7.17
CA THR A 344 27.10 -31.38 7.42
C THR A 344 26.79 -29.96 7.88
N THR A 345 25.55 -29.53 7.77
CA THR A 345 25.11 -28.22 8.28
C THR A 345 25.35 -28.08 9.79
N ALA A 346 25.06 -29.13 10.57
CA ALA A 346 25.32 -29.13 12.01
C ALA A 346 26.83 -29.01 12.33
N ASN A 347 27.69 -29.68 11.56
CA ASN A 347 29.12 -29.59 11.73
C ASN A 347 29.63 -28.18 11.38
N ARG A 348 29.13 -27.57 10.28
CA ARG A 348 29.44 -26.18 9.91
C ARG A 348 29.00 -25.18 10.98
N GLN A 349 27.82 -25.36 11.56
CA GLN A 349 27.34 -24.52 12.66
C GLN A 349 28.22 -24.66 13.91
N LYS A 350 28.56 -25.89 14.31
CA LYS A 350 29.47 -26.15 15.45
C LYS A 350 30.86 -25.54 15.22
N ASN A 351 31.31 -25.47 13.98
CA ASN A 351 32.61 -24.93 13.58
C ASN A 351 32.49 -23.54 12.91
N ARG A 352 31.45 -22.76 13.24
CA ARG A 352 31.15 -21.46 12.60
C ARG A 352 32.38 -20.56 12.45
N VAL A 353 33.07 -20.29 13.56
CA VAL A 353 34.21 -19.37 13.60
C VAL A 353 35.32 -19.80 12.64
N ALA A 354 35.64 -21.11 12.61
CA ALA A 354 36.66 -21.64 11.73
C ALA A 354 36.23 -21.56 10.25
N LEU A 355 34.96 -21.88 9.96
CA LEU A 355 34.45 -21.80 8.59
C LEU A 355 34.37 -20.37 8.08
N GLU A 356 33.85 -19.44 8.88
CA GLU A 356 33.75 -18.02 8.52
C GLU A 356 35.13 -17.43 8.22
N SER A 357 36.15 -17.75 9.00
CA SER A 357 37.53 -17.31 8.71
C SER A 357 38.01 -17.78 7.33
N ILE A 358 37.69 -19.01 6.93
CA ILE A 358 38.07 -19.54 5.61
C ILE A 358 37.28 -18.85 4.50
N VAL A 359 35.97 -18.68 4.69
CA VAL A 359 35.12 -17.99 3.70
C VAL A 359 35.54 -16.54 3.51
N LEU A 360 35.88 -15.83 4.60
CA LEU A 360 36.41 -14.47 4.55
C LEU A 360 37.72 -14.40 3.74
N GLU A 361 38.65 -15.32 3.99
CA GLU A 361 39.91 -15.37 3.24
C GLU A 361 39.66 -15.61 1.74
N ILE A 362 38.72 -16.50 1.39
CA ILE A 362 38.34 -16.78 0.01
C ILE A 362 37.74 -15.52 -0.64
N LEU A 363 36.69 -14.96 -0.04
CA LEU A 363 35.90 -13.87 -0.64
C LEU A 363 36.65 -12.54 -0.73
N SER A 364 37.68 -12.32 0.09
CA SER A 364 38.50 -11.11 -0.01
C SER A 364 39.34 -11.00 -1.30
N LYS A 365 39.41 -12.07 -2.12
CA LYS A 365 40.31 -12.17 -3.29
C LYS A 365 39.76 -11.56 -4.59
N LYS A 366 38.46 -11.30 -4.69
CA LYS A 366 37.81 -10.77 -5.91
C LYS A 366 36.88 -9.61 -5.57
N THR A 367 36.46 -8.86 -6.58
CA THR A 367 35.40 -7.83 -6.44
C THR A 367 34.03 -8.46 -6.27
N SER A 368 33.04 -7.66 -5.88
CA SER A 368 31.65 -8.09 -5.78
C SER A 368 31.10 -8.63 -7.10
N ASP A 369 31.35 -7.95 -8.22
CA ASP A 369 30.93 -8.37 -9.56
C ASP A 369 31.57 -9.70 -9.98
N GLU A 370 32.89 -9.85 -9.81
CA GLU A 370 33.60 -11.09 -10.14
C GLU A 370 33.03 -12.30 -9.37
N TRP A 371 32.66 -12.11 -8.10
CA TRP A 371 32.00 -13.15 -7.31
C TRP A 371 30.56 -13.40 -7.75
N CYS A 372 29.80 -12.34 -8.04
CA CYS A 372 28.42 -12.48 -8.49
C CYS A 372 28.34 -13.24 -9.82
N ASP A 373 29.22 -12.97 -10.78
CA ASP A 373 29.29 -13.71 -12.04
C ASP A 373 29.60 -15.20 -11.80
N LEU A 374 30.60 -15.48 -10.97
CA LEU A 374 31.02 -16.85 -10.64
C LEU A 374 29.90 -17.62 -9.93
N PHE A 375 29.24 -17.01 -8.95
CA PHE A 375 28.18 -17.63 -8.16
C PHE A 375 26.88 -17.76 -8.93
N SER A 376 26.53 -16.78 -9.78
CA SER A 376 25.40 -16.87 -10.71
C SER A 376 25.58 -18.05 -11.67
N ALA A 377 26.77 -18.20 -12.27
CA ALA A 377 27.09 -19.33 -13.14
C ALA A 377 27.01 -20.71 -12.44
N ALA A 378 27.08 -20.74 -11.11
CA ALA A 378 26.96 -21.95 -10.29
C ALA A 378 25.57 -22.15 -9.67
N ASP A 379 24.59 -21.29 -9.97
CA ASP A 379 23.30 -21.13 -9.26
C ASP A 379 23.45 -21.08 -7.74
N ILE A 380 24.32 -20.18 -7.26
CA ILE A 380 24.51 -19.87 -5.84
C ILE A 380 23.87 -18.51 -5.56
N PRO A 381 22.93 -18.41 -4.60
CA PRO A 381 22.33 -17.13 -4.23
C PRO A 381 23.36 -16.17 -3.62
N SER A 382 23.63 -15.08 -4.35
CA SER A 382 24.51 -14.00 -3.93
C SER A 382 24.15 -12.67 -4.57
N GLY A 383 24.65 -11.57 -4.03
CA GLY A 383 24.53 -10.24 -4.63
C GLY A 383 25.30 -9.18 -3.84
N PRO A 384 25.62 -8.03 -4.45
CA PRO A 384 26.26 -6.91 -3.75
C PRO A 384 25.30 -6.33 -2.70
N VAL A 385 25.86 -5.66 -1.68
CA VAL A 385 25.09 -4.80 -0.79
C VAL A 385 24.99 -3.42 -1.41
N LEU A 386 23.81 -3.10 -1.95
CA LEU A 386 23.53 -1.82 -2.61
C LEU A 386 23.07 -0.75 -1.61
N ASP A 387 23.38 0.51 -1.92
CA ASP A 387 22.69 1.64 -1.31
C ASP A 387 21.28 1.86 -1.92
N ILE A 388 20.54 2.85 -1.41
CA ILE A 388 19.16 3.11 -1.85
C ILE A 388 19.12 3.58 -3.31
N GLY A 389 20.05 4.42 -3.75
CA GLY A 389 20.07 4.94 -5.12
C GLY A 389 20.40 3.86 -6.14
N GLU A 390 21.38 3.02 -5.82
CA GLU A 390 21.75 1.84 -6.60
C GLU A 390 20.59 0.84 -6.70
N ALA A 391 19.94 0.54 -5.56
CA ALA A 391 18.79 -0.36 -5.53
C ALA A 391 17.60 0.14 -6.35
N LEU A 392 17.30 1.45 -6.31
CA LEU A 392 16.22 2.05 -7.11
C LEU A 392 16.53 2.07 -8.62
N SER A 393 17.82 2.09 -8.98
CA SER A 393 18.28 2.14 -10.37
C SER A 393 18.56 0.76 -10.98
N GLN A 394 18.42 -0.32 -10.20
CA GLN A 394 18.74 -1.67 -10.69
C GLN A 394 17.75 -2.15 -11.76
N ALA A 395 18.25 -2.95 -12.70
CA ALA A 395 17.48 -3.42 -13.86
C ALA A 395 16.15 -4.10 -13.49
N SER A 396 16.10 -4.84 -12.36
CA SER A 396 14.85 -5.47 -11.90
C SER A 396 13.79 -4.46 -11.42
N ILE A 397 14.21 -3.36 -10.79
CA ILE A 397 13.30 -2.30 -10.34
C ILE A 397 12.80 -1.47 -11.53
N THR A 398 13.71 -1.13 -12.45
CA THR A 398 13.37 -0.46 -13.72
C THR A 398 12.42 -1.32 -14.55
N HIS A 399 12.71 -2.61 -14.73
CA HIS A 399 11.86 -3.53 -15.49
C HIS A 399 10.45 -3.65 -14.89
N ARG A 400 10.35 -3.61 -13.55
CA ARG A 400 9.05 -3.63 -12.86
C ARG A 400 8.35 -2.27 -12.86
N GLY A 401 8.98 -1.19 -13.33
CA GLY A 401 8.40 0.15 -13.33
C GLY A 401 8.01 0.63 -11.92
N LEU A 402 8.77 0.22 -10.89
CA LEU A 402 8.39 0.50 -9.50
C LEU A 402 8.63 1.98 -9.14
N VAL A 403 9.65 2.61 -9.70
CA VAL A 403 9.84 4.05 -9.61
C VAL A 403 9.02 4.70 -10.71
N LYS A 404 8.07 5.56 -10.33
CA LYS A 404 7.15 6.23 -11.26
C LYS A 404 7.29 7.75 -11.13
N ALA A 405 7.31 8.43 -12.27
CA ALA A 405 7.18 9.87 -12.32
C ALA A 405 5.73 10.28 -12.08
N ILE A 406 5.51 11.27 -11.22
CA ILE A 406 4.21 11.87 -10.94
C ILE A 406 4.31 13.40 -10.98
N ASN A 407 3.22 14.05 -11.39
CA ASN A 407 3.14 15.50 -11.38
C ASN A 407 2.53 15.99 -10.07
N ASN A 408 3.35 16.65 -9.24
CA ASN A 408 2.91 17.30 -8.02
C ASN A 408 2.57 18.78 -8.30
N PRO A 409 1.44 19.31 -7.78
CA PRO A 409 1.02 20.69 -8.02
C PRO A 409 2.03 21.78 -7.63
N LYS A 410 2.91 21.51 -6.66
CA LYS A 410 3.95 22.46 -6.21
C LYS A 410 5.37 21.96 -6.48
N ALA A 411 5.63 20.68 -6.26
CA ALA A 411 6.95 20.09 -6.46
C ALA A 411 7.29 19.82 -7.94
N GLY A 412 6.33 19.94 -8.86
CA GLY A 412 6.53 19.63 -10.28
C GLY A 412 6.61 18.13 -10.54
N SER A 413 7.35 17.71 -11.56
CA SER A 413 7.58 16.30 -11.84
C SER A 413 8.54 15.71 -10.80
N ILE A 414 8.10 14.71 -10.05
CA ILE A 414 8.88 14.00 -9.02
C ILE A 414 8.79 12.49 -9.24
N ASP A 415 9.83 11.77 -8.83
CA ASP A 415 9.82 10.32 -8.81
C ASP A 415 9.38 9.79 -7.45
N VAL A 416 8.52 8.78 -7.45
CA VAL A 416 8.05 8.09 -6.24
C VAL A 416 8.15 6.59 -6.37
N VAL A 417 8.35 5.90 -5.24
CA VAL A 417 8.27 4.44 -5.18
C VAL A 417 6.79 4.03 -5.13
N GLY A 418 6.36 3.33 -6.16
CA GLY A 418 5.00 2.82 -6.32
C GLY A 418 4.67 1.60 -5.49
N SER A 419 3.44 1.11 -5.65
CA SER A 419 2.98 -0.13 -5.04
C SER A 419 3.75 -1.34 -5.57
N PRO A 420 4.16 -2.28 -4.70
CA PRO A 420 4.76 -3.53 -5.12
C PRO A 420 3.74 -4.52 -5.73
N ILE A 421 2.43 -4.26 -5.54
CA ILE A 421 1.33 -5.11 -6.01
C ILE A 421 1.05 -4.80 -7.48
N GLN A 422 1.19 -5.81 -8.34
CA GLN A 422 0.89 -5.72 -9.77
C GLN A 422 -0.20 -6.75 -10.12
N PHE A 423 -1.35 -6.27 -10.57
CA PHE A 423 -2.44 -7.13 -11.04
C PHE A 423 -2.24 -7.44 -12.51
N ARG A 424 -1.73 -8.65 -12.83
CA ARG A 424 -1.46 -9.01 -14.22
C ARG A 424 -2.76 -9.02 -15.05
N GLY A 425 -2.79 -8.22 -16.11
CA GLY A 425 -3.93 -8.05 -17.01
C GLY A 425 -5.03 -7.11 -16.53
N ALA A 426 -4.84 -6.38 -15.42
CA ALA A 426 -5.81 -5.40 -14.91
C ALA A 426 -5.13 -4.24 -14.16
N PHE A 427 -5.62 -3.01 -14.32
CA PHE A 427 -5.13 -1.83 -13.57
C PHE A 427 -3.62 -1.52 -13.72
N GLU A 428 -2.94 -2.05 -14.75
CA GLU A 428 -1.49 -1.95 -14.91
C GLU A 428 -1.00 -0.52 -15.23
N ASP A 429 -1.83 0.27 -15.91
CA ASP A 429 -1.50 1.60 -16.42
C ASP A 429 -2.10 2.76 -15.60
N GLU A 430 -2.72 2.48 -14.44
CA GLU A 430 -3.33 3.54 -13.63
C GLU A 430 -2.24 4.46 -13.04
N PRO A 431 -2.24 5.76 -13.41
CA PRO A 431 -1.26 6.70 -12.89
C PRO A 431 -1.59 7.05 -11.44
N TYR A 432 -0.56 7.25 -10.63
CA TYR A 432 -0.76 7.81 -9.30
C TYR A 432 -1.08 9.30 -9.40
N ALA A 433 -2.12 9.72 -8.69
CA ALA A 433 -2.28 11.11 -8.33
C ALA A 433 -1.24 11.48 -7.26
N SER A 434 -0.66 12.66 -7.39
CA SER A 434 0.24 13.19 -6.37
C SER A 434 -0.48 13.42 -5.04
N SER A 435 0.28 13.50 -3.96
CA SER A 435 -0.24 13.94 -2.67
C SER A 435 -0.87 15.33 -2.78
N ALA A 436 -2.06 15.50 -2.20
CA ALA A 436 -2.79 16.75 -2.21
C ALA A 436 -2.11 17.84 -1.37
N THR A 437 -2.19 19.09 -1.83
CA THR A 437 -1.87 20.24 -0.98
C THR A 437 -2.88 20.34 0.17
N LEU A 438 -2.49 20.98 1.27
CA LEU A 438 -3.33 21.10 2.46
C LEU A 438 -4.67 21.78 2.12
N GLY A 439 -5.78 21.07 2.37
CA GLY A 439 -7.13 21.58 2.13
C GLY A 439 -7.52 21.69 0.65
N GLN A 440 -6.74 21.10 -0.27
CA GLN A 440 -6.97 21.20 -1.71
C GLN A 440 -8.41 20.83 -2.12
N HIS A 441 -9.03 19.90 -1.39
CA HIS A 441 -10.32 19.33 -1.74
C HIS A 441 -11.42 19.69 -0.74
N THR A 442 -11.17 20.58 0.23
CA THR A 442 -12.14 20.92 1.30
C THR A 442 -13.50 21.31 0.72
N ASN A 443 -13.55 22.31 -0.17
CA ASN A 443 -14.81 22.78 -0.74
C ASN A 443 -15.51 21.69 -1.56
N THR A 444 -14.78 21.05 -2.47
CA THR A 444 -15.33 20.04 -3.38
C THR A 444 -15.92 18.87 -2.61
N VAL A 445 -15.21 18.33 -1.62
CA VAL A 445 -15.68 17.20 -0.81
C VAL A 445 -16.92 17.59 0.01
N LEU A 446 -16.92 18.75 0.66
CA LEU A 446 -18.05 19.18 1.49
C LEU A 446 -19.30 19.51 0.65
N SER A 447 -19.14 20.08 -0.55
CA SER A 447 -20.25 20.28 -1.47
C SER A 447 -20.78 18.98 -2.06
N GLU A 448 -19.90 18.11 -2.57
CA GLU A 448 -20.31 16.88 -3.27
C GLU A 448 -20.92 15.85 -2.32
N LEU A 449 -20.35 15.67 -1.13
CA LEU A 449 -20.79 14.63 -0.20
C LEU A 449 -21.82 15.11 0.80
N LEU A 450 -21.73 16.37 1.26
CA LEU A 450 -22.60 16.90 2.31
C LEU A 450 -23.61 17.93 1.81
N GLY A 451 -23.59 18.27 0.51
CA GLY A 451 -24.52 19.22 -0.09
C GLY A 451 -24.33 20.66 0.40
N TYR A 452 -23.14 21.02 0.88
CA TYR A 452 -22.88 22.38 1.37
C TYR A 452 -22.80 23.36 0.21
N ASP A 453 -23.60 24.43 0.29
CA ASP A 453 -23.57 25.54 -0.65
C ASP A 453 -22.40 26.50 -0.39
N GLU A 454 -22.16 27.41 -1.34
CA GLU A 454 -21.06 28.37 -1.26
C GLU A 454 -21.18 29.28 -0.03
N GLU A 455 -22.39 29.68 0.35
CA GLU A 455 -22.62 30.55 1.52
C GLU A 455 -22.18 29.87 2.81
N LYS A 456 -22.56 28.60 3.01
CA LYS A 456 -22.14 27.80 4.16
C LYS A 456 -20.64 27.57 4.17
N LEU A 457 -20.03 27.27 3.02
CA LEU A 457 -18.59 27.07 2.93
C LEU A 457 -17.80 28.35 3.26
N VAL A 458 -18.24 29.50 2.76
CA VAL A 458 -17.62 30.80 3.07
C VAL A 458 -17.74 31.11 4.56
N ARG A 459 -18.90 30.87 5.18
CA ARG A 459 -19.09 31.03 6.62
C ARG A 459 -18.11 30.16 7.41
N LEU A 460 -18.06 28.86 7.11
CA LEU A 460 -17.18 27.92 7.82
C LEU A 460 -15.70 28.30 7.70
N LYS A 461 -15.27 28.86 6.56
CA LYS A 461 -13.91 29.39 6.38
C LYS A 461 -13.64 30.62 7.22
N ASN A 462 -14.57 31.57 7.23
CA ASN A 462 -14.44 32.80 8.02
C ASN A 462 -14.38 32.50 9.52
N ASP A 463 -15.10 31.46 9.96
CA ASP A 463 -15.13 31.01 11.35
C ASP A 463 -13.90 30.14 11.72
N GLY A 464 -13.02 29.84 10.76
CA GLY A 464 -11.82 29.01 10.97
C GLY A 464 -12.10 27.52 11.16
N ILE A 465 -13.34 27.08 10.89
CA ILE A 465 -13.76 25.67 11.03
C ILE A 465 -13.19 24.82 9.89
N ILE A 466 -13.02 25.40 8.70
CA ILE A 466 -12.42 24.75 7.52
C ILE A 466 -11.39 25.67 6.83
N GLN A 467 -10.57 25.11 5.94
CA GLN A 467 -9.59 25.87 5.11
C GLN A 467 -9.79 25.58 3.61
#